data_AF-A0A1V1W4P8-F1
#
_entry.id   AF-A0A1V1W4P8-F1
#
_cell.length_a   1.000
_cell.length_b   1.000
_cell.length_c   1.000
_cell.angle_alpha   90.00
_cell.angle_beta   90.00
_cell.angle_gamma   90.00
#
_symmetry.space_group_name_H-M   'P 1'
#
loop_
_entity.id
_entity.type
_entity.pdbx_description
1 polymer ?
#
loop_
_entity_poly.entity_id
_entity_poly.type
_entity_poly.pdbx_seq_one_letter_code
_entity_poly.pdbx_strand_id
1 'polypeptide(L)'
;MTATATEKHTDDNDNNGNKGHPTKTFTLIINTRKTDWNKEQISYEDLVQIRFPGKVLDETEEVTIAYTRGPKENREGSLTAGRSVYVKNQMTFDVYLTIRS
;
A
#
# COMPACT_ATOMS: atom_id res chain seq x y z
N MET A 1 31.50 -50.59 18.87
CA MET A 1 30.22 -51.33 18.98
C MET A 1 29.77 -51.29 20.43
N THR A 2 28.78 -50.46 20.75
CA THR A 2 27.90 -50.66 21.91
C THR A 2 26.61 -49.92 21.58
N ALA A 3 25.54 -50.69 21.44
CA ALA A 3 24.18 -50.18 21.36
C ALA A 3 23.64 -50.01 22.78
N THR A 4 22.82 -48.99 23.00
CA THR A 4 21.88 -48.96 24.11
C THR A 4 20.59 -48.33 23.59
N ALA A 5 19.53 -49.12 23.57
CA ALA A 5 18.17 -48.70 23.31
C ALA A 5 17.35 -48.83 24.61
N THR A 6 16.15 -48.22 24.61
CA THR A 6 14.99 -48.40 25.52
C THR A 6 14.79 -47.27 26.55
N GLU A 7 13.64 -46.59 26.74
CA GLU A 7 12.30 -46.49 26.11
C GLU A 7 11.53 -45.30 26.77
N LYS A 8 10.69 -44.60 25.98
CA LYS A 8 9.34 -44.00 26.22
C LYS A 8 8.98 -42.99 27.35
N HIS A 9 7.95 -42.20 27.00
CA HIS A 9 7.02 -41.29 27.75
C HIS A 9 7.43 -39.80 27.72
N THR A 10 6.62 -38.80 27.33
CA THR A 10 5.16 -38.66 27.06
C THR A 10 4.95 -37.37 26.24
N ASP A 11 3.80 -37.29 25.60
CA ASP A 11 3.09 -36.13 25.04
C ASP A 11 3.63 -34.73 25.36
N ASP A 12 3.83 -33.92 24.32
CA ASP A 12 3.22 -32.59 24.29
C ASP A 12 2.94 -32.15 22.85
N ASN A 13 1.70 -31.72 22.70
CA ASN A 13 0.98 -31.45 21.48
C ASN A 13 0.97 -29.94 21.29
N ASP A 14 1.87 -29.38 20.48
CA ASP A 14 1.78 -27.97 20.10
C ASP A 14 1.73 -27.82 18.58
N ASN A 15 0.50 -27.91 18.09
CA ASN A 15 0.04 -27.36 16.84
C ASN A 15 0.43 -25.87 16.75
N ASN A 16 1.47 -25.55 15.98
CA ASN A 16 1.64 -24.19 15.47
C ASN A 16 1.59 -24.19 13.94
N GLY A 17 0.38 -24.41 13.42
CA GLY A 17 0.05 -24.02 12.05
C GLY A 17 0.11 -22.51 11.94
N ASN A 18 1.29 -22.00 11.57
CA ASN A 18 1.52 -20.61 11.20
C ASN A 18 0.66 -20.29 9.96
N LYS A 19 -0.62 -20.01 10.17
CA LYS A 19 -1.55 -19.52 9.15
C LYS A 19 -1.18 -18.07 8.89
N GLY A 20 -0.22 -17.86 7.98
CA GLY A 20 0.08 -16.53 7.46
C GLY A 20 -1.20 -15.91 6.91
N HIS A 21 -1.74 -14.92 7.61
CA HIS A 21 -2.88 -14.16 7.12
C HIS A 21 -2.49 -13.49 5.80
N PRO A 22 -3.29 -13.61 4.73
CA PRO A 22 -2.98 -12.94 3.48
C PRO A 22 -2.92 -11.43 3.73
N THR A 23 -1.80 -10.80 3.38
CA THR A 23 -1.67 -9.35 3.41
C THR A 23 -2.66 -8.76 2.40
N LYS A 24 -3.48 -7.81 2.84
CA LYS A 24 -4.49 -7.19 2.01
C LYS A 24 -3.82 -6.37 0.91
N THR A 25 -3.98 -6.78 -0.34
CA THR A 25 -3.51 -6.04 -1.51
C THR A 25 -4.68 -5.34 -2.20
N PHE A 26 -4.38 -4.17 -2.75
CA PHE A 26 -5.30 -3.32 -3.48
C PHE A 26 -4.74 -3.02 -4.86
N THR A 27 -5.58 -3.08 -5.89
CA THR A 27 -5.22 -2.57 -7.22
C THR A 27 -5.78 -1.17 -7.39
N LEU A 28 -4.91 -0.16 -7.34
CA LEU A 28 -5.23 1.25 -7.55
C LEU A 28 -5.09 1.60 -9.04
N ILE A 29 -5.76 2.66 -9.48
CA ILE A 29 -5.62 3.21 -10.83
C ILE A 29 -5.00 4.60 -10.71
N ILE A 30 -3.75 4.78 -11.13
CA ILE A 30 -3.02 6.05 -11.05
C ILE A 30 -2.77 6.56 -12.46
N ASN A 31 -3.36 7.70 -12.86
CA ASN A 31 -3.28 8.25 -14.23
C ASN A 31 -3.48 7.16 -15.30
N THR A 32 -4.57 6.38 -15.19
CA THR A 32 -4.92 5.23 -16.06
C THR A 32 -4.08 3.95 -15.91
N ARG A 33 -3.02 3.93 -15.09
CA ARG A 33 -2.18 2.73 -14.87
C ARG A 33 -2.61 1.98 -13.62
N LYS A 34 -2.69 0.65 -13.71
CA LYS A 34 -2.93 -0.20 -12.53
C LYS A 34 -1.64 -0.30 -11.71
N THR A 35 -1.77 -0.12 -10.41
CA THR A 35 -0.67 -0.20 -9.44
C THR A 35 -1.09 -1.02 -8.25
N ASP A 36 -0.30 -2.03 -7.90
CA ASP A 36 -0.52 -2.83 -6.71
C ASP A 36 -0.05 -2.08 -5.46
N TRP A 37 -0.87 -2.14 -4.42
CA TRP A 37 -0.67 -1.44 -3.17
C TRP A 37 -1.00 -2.34 -1.99
N ASN A 38 -0.17 -2.33 -0.95
CA ASN A 38 -0.27 -3.29 0.17
C ASN A 38 -0.53 -2.62 1.53
N LYS A 39 -0.87 -1.32 1.55
CA LYS A 39 -1.22 -0.58 2.76
C LYS A 39 -2.67 -0.10 2.69
N GLU A 40 -3.30 0.10 3.84
CA GLU A 40 -4.69 0.56 3.89
C GLU A 40 -4.86 2.03 3.51
N GLN A 41 -3.79 2.81 3.56
CA GLN A 41 -3.75 4.20 3.15
C GLN A 41 -2.64 4.43 2.14
N ILE A 42 -2.79 5.47 1.33
CA ILE A 42 -1.75 5.99 0.45
C ILE A 42 -1.60 7.49 0.70
N SER A 43 -0.36 7.98 0.77
CA SER A 43 -0.08 9.40 1.00
C SER A 43 0.08 10.18 -0.30
N TYR A 44 0.05 11.51 -0.18
CA TYR A 44 0.43 12.41 -1.25
C TYR A 44 1.84 12.09 -1.78
N GLU A 45 2.80 11.89 -0.89
CA GLU A 45 4.20 11.63 -1.21
C GLU A 45 4.38 10.28 -1.91
N ASP A 46 3.65 9.24 -1.50
CA ASP A 46 3.66 7.94 -2.17
C ASP A 46 3.22 8.07 -3.64
N LEU A 47 2.15 8.82 -3.91
CA LEU A 47 1.65 9.05 -5.27
C LEU A 47 2.61 9.89 -6.12
N VAL A 48 3.22 10.92 -5.52
CA VAL A 48 4.28 11.72 -6.17
C VAL A 48 5.46 10.82 -6.52
N GLN A 49 5.93 9.98 -5.59
CA GLN A 49 7.06 9.09 -5.81
C GLN A 49 6.76 8.01 -6.88
N ILE A 50 5.53 7.49 -6.92
CA ILE A 50 5.10 6.54 -7.96
C ILE A 50 5.10 7.21 -9.33
N ARG A 51 4.62 8.45 -9.44
CA ARG A 51 4.46 9.10 -10.75
C ARG A 51 5.72 9.82 -11.24
N PHE A 52 6.50 10.39 -10.34
CA PHE A 52 7.69 11.18 -10.62
C PHE A 52 8.90 10.66 -9.80
N PRO A 53 9.31 9.40 -9.99
CA PRO A 53 10.37 8.80 -9.18
C PRO A 53 11.68 9.58 -9.33
N GLY A 54 12.25 10.04 -8.22
CA GLY A 54 13.53 10.75 -8.19
C GLY A 54 13.48 12.18 -8.72
N LYS A 55 12.28 12.72 -8.98
CA LYS A 55 12.12 14.11 -9.41
C LYS A 55 12.17 15.03 -8.19
N VAL A 56 13.05 16.03 -8.25
CA VAL A 56 12.96 17.21 -7.38
C VAL A 56 11.99 18.19 -8.06
N LEU A 57 11.00 18.68 -7.32
CA LEU A 57 10.09 19.71 -7.82
C LEU A 57 10.77 21.08 -7.69
N ASP A 58 10.73 21.86 -8.78
CA ASP A 58 11.19 23.25 -8.76
C ASP A 58 10.16 24.16 -8.06
N GLU A 59 10.55 25.38 -7.67
CA GLU A 59 9.66 26.33 -6.97
C GLU A 59 8.41 26.73 -7.79
N THR A 60 8.48 26.58 -9.12
CA THR A 60 7.38 26.86 -10.06
C THR A 60 6.49 25.65 -10.30
N GLU A 61 6.87 24.47 -9.82
CA GLU A 61 6.14 23.23 -10.06
C GLU A 61 5.32 22.82 -8.85
N GLU A 62 4.07 22.47 -9.09
CA GLU A 62 3.14 21.99 -8.07
C GLU A 62 2.52 20.68 -8.52
N VAL A 63 2.30 19.74 -7.60
CA VAL A 63 1.57 18.50 -7.90
C VAL A 63 0.15 18.62 -7.36
N THR A 64 -0.81 18.48 -8.27
CA THR A 64 -2.24 18.39 -7.93
C THR A 64 -2.66 16.93 -7.96
N ILE A 65 -3.24 16.44 -6.86
CA ILE A 65 -3.78 15.08 -6.76
C ILE A 65 -5.28 15.13 -6.51
N ALA A 66 -6.05 14.59 -7.43
CA ALA A 66 -7.47 14.30 -7.24
C ALA A 66 -7.67 12.79 -7.09
N TYR A 67 -8.69 12.38 -6.34
CA TYR A 67 -9.06 10.99 -6.21
C TYR A 67 -10.56 10.79 -6.29
N THR A 68 -10.96 9.64 -6.81
CA THR A 68 -12.37 9.21 -6.90
C THR A 68 -12.50 7.73 -6.60
N ARG A 69 -13.74 7.26 -6.42
CA ARG A 69 -14.05 5.85 -6.15
C ARG A 69 -13.33 5.32 -4.92
N GLY A 70 -13.17 6.15 -3.89
CA GLY A 70 -12.64 5.73 -2.60
C GLY A 70 -13.69 5.02 -1.72
N PRO A 71 -13.30 4.60 -0.51
CA PRO A 71 -14.19 3.98 0.46
C PRO A 71 -15.19 5.01 1.06
N LYS A 72 -16.05 4.58 2.00
CA LYS A 72 -17.15 5.43 2.51
C LYS A 72 -16.62 6.67 3.23
N GLU A 73 -15.46 6.54 3.84
CA GLU A 73 -14.73 7.53 4.63
C GLU A 73 -14.17 8.66 3.75
N ASN A 74 -13.77 8.35 2.51
CA ASN A 74 -13.20 9.30 1.56
C ASN A 74 -13.55 8.92 0.10
N ARG A 75 -14.81 9.16 -0.30
CA ARG A 75 -15.33 8.73 -1.61
C ARG A 75 -14.63 9.41 -2.79
N GLU A 76 -14.38 10.71 -2.68
CA GLU A 76 -13.72 11.54 -3.68
C GLU A 76 -13.19 12.83 -3.04
N GLY A 77 -12.24 13.50 -3.69
CA GLY A 77 -11.68 14.76 -3.24
C GLY A 77 -10.29 15.03 -3.80
N SER A 78 -9.59 15.96 -3.15
CA SER A 78 -8.18 16.26 -3.42
C SER A 78 -7.28 15.82 -2.28
N LEU A 79 -6.05 15.42 -2.59
CA LEU A 79 -5.03 15.06 -1.62
C LEU A 79 -3.91 16.09 -1.63
N THR A 80 -3.64 16.70 -0.47
CA THR A 80 -2.59 17.71 -0.29
C THR A 80 -1.36 17.11 0.38
N ALA A 81 -0.20 17.77 0.26
CA ALA A 81 1.02 17.38 0.95
C ALA A 81 0.82 17.11 2.45
N GLY A 82 1.49 16.07 2.95
CA GLY A 82 1.40 15.61 4.34
C GLY A 82 0.10 14.89 4.71
N ARG A 83 -0.79 14.59 3.76
CA ARG A 83 -2.05 13.89 4.00
C ARG A 83 -2.08 12.52 3.33
N SER A 84 -2.91 11.65 3.89
CA SER A 84 -3.17 10.30 3.42
C SER A 84 -4.67 10.02 3.39
N VAL A 85 -5.08 9.08 2.54
CA VAL A 85 -6.47 8.64 2.39
C VAL A 85 -6.55 7.12 2.42
N TYR A 86 -7.65 6.58 2.95
CA TYR A 86 -7.89 5.13 2.89
C TYR A 86 -8.16 4.69 1.46
N VAL A 87 -7.68 3.50 1.12
CA VAL A 87 -7.82 2.95 -0.22
C VAL A 87 -8.76 1.76 -0.26
N LYS A 88 -9.29 1.51 -1.46
CA LYS A 88 -9.94 0.26 -1.82
C LYS A 88 -9.59 -0.12 -3.26
N ASN A 89 -9.93 -1.34 -3.65
CA ASN A 89 -9.77 -1.79 -5.04
C ASN A 89 -10.46 -0.85 -6.02
N GLN A 90 -9.75 -0.56 -7.12
CA GLN A 90 -10.19 0.31 -8.22
C GLN A 90 -10.39 1.78 -7.83
N MET A 91 -9.88 2.21 -6.68
CA MET A 91 -9.77 3.63 -6.36
C MET A 91 -8.84 4.30 -7.38
N THR A 92 -9.27 5.46 -7.87
CA THR A 92 -8.59 6.18 -8.96
C THR A 92 -7.95 7.44 -8.44
N PHE A 93 -6.71 7.69 -8.87
CA PHE A 93 -5.92 8.88 -8.56
C PHE A 93 -5.47 9.53 -9.85
N ASP A 94 -5.78 10.81 -9.99
CA ASP A 94 -5.31 11.66 -11.06
C ASP A 94 -4.24 12.59 -10.49
N VAL A 95 -3.01 12.45 -11.01
CA VAL A 95 -1.81 13.11 -10.49
C VAL A 95 -1.24 13.99 -11.59
N TYR A 96 -1.37 15.30 -11.43
CA TYR A 96 -0.95 16.30 -12.41
C TYR A 96 0.25 17.10 -11.88
N LEU A 97 1.27 17.30 -12.72
CA LEU A 97 2.30 18.30 -12.50
C LEU A 97 1.85 19.59 -13.20
N THR A 98 1.70 20.66 -12.43
CA THR A 98 1.28 21.98 -12.90
C THR A 98 2.42 22.98 -12.74
N ILE A 99 2.64 23.82 -13.75
CA ILE A 99 3.60 24.92 -13.69
C ILE A 99 2.84 26.19 -13.34
N ARG A 100 3.28 26.90 -12.31
CA ARG A 100 2.76 28.23 -11.95
C ARG A 100 3.35 29.27 -12.91
N SER A 101 2.50 30.07 -13.56
CA SER A 101 2.88 31.14 -14.50
C SER A 101 3.12 32.47 -13.80
#